data_AF-A0A9D4DKJ9-F1
#
_entry.id   AF-A0A9D4DKJ9-F1
#
_cell.length_a   1.000
_cell.length_b   1.000
_cell.length_c   1.000
_cell.angle_alpha   90.00
_cell.angle_beta   90.00
_cell.angle_gamma   90.00
#
_symmetry.space_group_name_H-M   'P 1'
#
loop_
_entity.id
_entity.type
_entity.pdbx_description
1 polymer ?
#
loop_
_entity_poly.entity_id
_entity_poly.type
_entity_poly.pdbx_seq_one_letter_code
_entity_poly.pdbx_strand_id
1 'polypeptide(L)'
;MPTTVMWTVQESNLRQDYRMGNIHTYIHTYIHTYIHTYIHTYIHTYIHTYIHTYIHTYIHTYIHTYIHTYIHTYIHTYIHTYIHTYIHTYIHTYIHTYIHTSYIHTYIHTYIHTYIHTYIHTTYIHTYIHTYIHTYIHTYIHTYIHTYIHTYIHTYIHTYIHTYIHTYIHTYIHTYIHTYIHTYIHTYIHTTYIHTYIHTYIHTYIHTYIHTYIHTFIHTYTRTYALTHARTHTQTSH
;
A
#
# COMPACT_ATOMS: atom_id res chain seq x y z
N MET A 1 64.78 144.44 58.13
CA MET A 1 63.94 143.47 57.40
C MET A 1 64.35 142.04 57.76
N PRO A 2 63.75 141.38 58.77
CA PRO A 2 63.86 139.91 58.89
C PRO A 2 62.51 139.18 59.09
N THR A 3 61.37 139.87 59.09
CA THR A 3 60.07 139.28 59.46
C THR A 3 59.38 138.51 58.34
N THR A 4 59.73 138.74 57.08
CA THR A 4 59.06 138.13 55.91
C THR A 4 59.55 136.71 55.59
N VAL A 5 60.74 136.33 56.06
CA VAL A 5 61.38 135.06 55.71
C VAL A 5 60.96 133.91 56.64
N MET A 6 60.64 134.20 57.91
CA MET A 6 60.28 133.16 58.88
C MET A 6 58.83 132.67 58.72
N TRP A 7 57.90 133.57 58.41
CA TRP A 7 56.50 133.25 58.15
C TRP A 7 56.31 132.37 56.90
N THR A 8 57.07 132.64 55.84
CA THR A 8 57.01 131.89 54.59
C THR A 8 57.54 130.45 54.73
N VAL A 9 58.53 130.23 55.60
CA VAL A 9 59.08 128.88 55.89
C VAL A 9 58.11 128.04 56.73
N GLN A 10 57.35 128.66 57.63
CA GLN A 10 56.40 127.92 58.48
C GLN A 10 55.11 127.54 57.73
N GLU A 11 54.60 128.40 56.85
CA GLU A 11 53.50 128.05 55.93
C GLU A 11 53.92 127.01 54.88
N SER A 12 55.18 127.05 54.40
CA SER A 12 55.66 126.03 53.46
C SER A 12 55.72 124.65 54.11
N ASN A 13 56.19 124.54 55.36
CA ASN A 13 56.26 123.25 56.06
C ASN A 13 54.87 122.66 56.36
N LEU A 14 53.90 123.47 56.80
CA LEU A 14 52.52 123.00 57.04
C LEU A 14 51.80 122.58 55.74
N ARG A 15 52.03 123.31 54.64
CA ARG A 15 51.54 122.90 53.31
C ARG A 15 52.22 121.64 52.80
N GLN A 16 53.47 121.41 53.16
CA GLN A 16 54.22 120.22 52.77
C GLN A 16 53.76 118.98 53.56
N ASP A 17 53.52 119.10 54.87
CA ASP A 17 52.97 118.02 55.71
C ASP A 17 51.52 117.67 55.35
N TYR A 18 50.65 118.65 55.06
CA TYR A 18 49.27 118.39 54.63
C TYR A 18 49.21 117.76 53.23
N ARG A 19 50.11 118.17 52.32
CA ARG A 19 50.27 117.52 51.01
C ARG A 19 50.80 116.09 51.18
N MET A 20 51.78 115.88 52.05
CA MET A 20 52.34 114.55 52.31
C MET A 20 51.31 113.60 52.93
N GLY A 21 50.49 114.08 53.88
CA GLY A 21 49.40 113.33 54.51
C GLY A 21 48.29 112.94 53.53
N ASN A 22 47.82 113.87 52.68
CA ASN A 22 46.83 113.59 51.65
C ASN A 22 47.37 112.68 50.54
N ILE A 23 48.65 112.83 50.18
CA ILE A 23 49.31 111.91 49.24
C ILE A 23 49.37 110.51 49.86
N HIS A 24 49.68 110.39 51.16
CA HIS A 24 49.75 109.11 51.84
C HIS A 24 48.38 108.42 51.95
N THR A 25 47.32 109.12 52.36
CA THR A 25 45.97 108.55 52.40
C THR A 25 45.42 108.25 51.02
N TYR A 26 45.66 109.09 50.00
CA TYR A 26 45.26 108.82 48.62
C TYR A 26 45.98 107.59 48.05
N ILE A 27 47.30 107.50 48.25
CA ILE A 27 48.09 106.33 47.84
C ILE A 27 47.63 105.09 48.61
N HIS A 28 47.44 105.16 49.93
CA HIS A 28 47.02 104.01 50.73
C HIS A 28 45.62 103.53 50.33
N THR A 29 44.64 104.44 50.18
CA THR A 29 43.27 104.09 49.78
C THR A 29 43.22 103.58 48.34
N TYR A 30 43.96 104.19 47.41
CA TYR A 30 44.02 103.74 46.02
C TYR A 30 44.70 102.37 45.90
N ILE A 31 45.85 102.18 46.55
CA ILE A 31 46.55 100.90 46.57
C ILE A 31 45.72 99.84 47.29
N HIS A 32 45.15 100.14 48.45
CA HIS A 32 44.33 99.18 49.20
C HIS A 32 43.07 98.81 48.42
N THR A 33 42.33 99.77 47.87
CA THR A 33 41.13 99.47 47.08
C THR A 33 41.48 98.74 45.79
N TYR A 34 42.50 99.16 45.05
CA TYR A 34 42.93 98.49 43.82
C TYR A 34 43.44 97.07 44.09
N ILE A 35 44.35 96.89 45.05
CA ILE A 35 44.86 95.56 45.42
C ILE A 35 43.76 94.70 46.00
N HIS A 36 42.97 95.20 46.96
CA HIS A 36 41.92 94.40 47.58
C HIS A 36 40.85 94.03 46.55
N THR A 37 40.35 94.96 45.74
CA THR A 37 39.34 94.65 44.73
C THR A 37 39.90 93.74 43.65
N TYR A 38 41.09 93.98 43.12
CA TYR A 38 41.68 93.14 42.09
C TYR A 38 41.99 91.74 42.62
N ILE A 39 42.64 91.62 43.78
CA ILE A 39 42.96 90.31 44.37
C ILE A 39 41.69 89.60 44.80
N HIS A 40 40.77 90.26 45.51
CA HIS A 40 39.54 89.63 45.97
C HIS A 40 38.67 89.22 44.79
N THR A 41 38.45 90.08 43.80
CA THR A 41 37.63 89.71 42.63
C THR A 41 38.31 88.64 41.80
N TYR A 42 39.62 88.74 41.53
CA TYR A 42 40.33 87.73 40.74
C TYR A 42 40.37 86.38 41.46
N ILE A 43 40.77 86.35 42.73
CA ILE A 43 40.83 85.11 43.51
C ILE A 43 39.42 84.54 43.72
N HIS A 44 38.46 85.35 44.14
CA HIS A 44 37.10 84.85 44.37
C HIS A 44 36.46 84.37 43.07
N THR A 45 36.53 85.14 41.98
CA THR A 45 35.92 84.71 40.72
C THR A 45 36.65 83.51 40.15
N TYR A 46 37.97 83.49 40.13
CA TYR A 46 38.74 82.37 39.61
C TYR A 46 38.51 81.10 40.44
N ILE A 47 38.67 81.17 41.76
CA ILE A 47 38.47 80.01 42.64
C ILE A 47 37.01 79.57 42.61
N HIS A 48 36.05 80.48 42.77
CA HIS A 48 34.64 80.10 42.77
C HIS A 48 34.22 79.54 41.42
N THR A 49 34.55 80.19 40.30
CA THR A 49 34.15 79.67 38.99
C THR A 49 34.88 78.38 38.68
N TYR A 50 36.18 78.28 38.91
CA TYR A 50 36.93 77.06 38.63
C TYR A 50 36.47 75.90 39.50
N ILE A 51 36.40 76.08 40.83
CA ILE A 51 35.96 75.02 41.74
C ILE A 51 34.49 74.68 41.50
N HIS A 52 33.59 75.66 41.42
CA HIS A 52 32.17 75.37 41.22
C HIS A 52 31.95 74.71 39.85
N THR A 53 32.48 75.27 38.76
CA THR A 53 32.24 74.68 37.44
C THR A 53 32.91 73.33 37.32
N TYR A 54 34.17 73.17 37.74
CA TYR A 54 34.87 71.90 37.64
C TYR A 54 34.23 70.83 38.52
N ILE A 55 34.00 71.11 39.81
CA ILE A 55 33.39 70.12 40.71
C ILE A 55 31.96 69.84 40.30
N HIS A 56 31.14 70.86 40.03
CA HIS A 56 29.75 70.63 39.66
C HIS A 56 29.66 69.89 38.32
N THR A 57 30.40 70.31 37.29
CA THR A 57 30.32 69.63 35.99
C THR A 57 30.90 68.23 36.09
N TYR A 58 32.05 68.03 36.74
CA TYR A 58 32.66 66.71 36.88
C TYR A 58 31.79 65.77 37.69
N ILE A 59 31.35 66.16 38.89
CA ILE A 59 30.51 65.33 39.74
C ILE A 59 29.15 65.09 39.07
N HIS A 60 28.48 66.13 38.58
CA HIS A 60 27.17 65.95 37.96
C HIS A 60 27.28 65.11 36.69
N THR A 61 28.23 65.38 35.79
CA THR A 61 28.33 64.60 34.56
C THR A 61 28.77 63.18 34.87
N TYR A 62 29.77 62.96 35.73
CA TYR A 62 30.24 61.62 36.07
C TYR A 62 29.16 60.81 36.78
N ILE A 63 28.54 61.36 37.84
CA ILE A 63 27.50 60.64 38.58
C ILE A 63 26.27 60.44 37.70
N HIS A 64 25.78 61.47 37.02
CA HIS A 64 24.60 61.32 36.17
C HIS A 64 24.89 60.35 35.03
N THR A 65 25.99 60.47 34.31
CA THR A 65 26.28 59.56 33.20
C THR A 65 26.52 58.15 33.71
N TYR A 66 27.30 57.95 34.77
CA TYR A 66 27.57 56.62 35.31
C TYR A 66 26.29 55.96 35.84
N ILE A 67 25.54 56.65 36.71
CA ILE A 67 24.31 56.09 37.28
C ILE A 67 23.27 55.88 36.19
N HIS A 68 23.02 56.88 35.34
CA HIS A 68 22.02 56.75 34.28
C HIS A 68 22.41 55.67 33.29
N THR A 69 23.64 55.64 32.79
CA THR A 69 24.06 54.61 31.83
C THR A 69 24.07 53.24 32.49
N TYR A 70 24.65 53.08 33.67
CA TYR A 70 24.71 51.79 34.34
C TYR A 70 23.33 51.25 34.70
N ILE A 71 22.49 52.06 35.36
CA ILE A 71 21.14 51.63 35.74
C ILE A 71 20.30 51.42 34.50
N HIS A 72 20.30 52.35 33.54
CA HIS A 72 19.48 52.21 32.35
C HIS A 72 19.92 51.03 31.51
N THR A 73 21.22 50.86 31.23
CA THR A 73 21.71 49.72 30.46
C THR A 73 21.51 48.43 31.22
N TYR A 74 21.81 48.34 32.52
CA TYR A 74 21.63 47.11 33.28
C TYR A 74 20.16 46.71 33.38
N ILE A 75 19.28 47.63 33.79
CA ILE A 75 17.84 47.34 33.90
C ILE A 75 17.26 47.06 32.51
N HIS A 76 17.53 47.90 31.52
CA HIS A 76 16.98 47.69 30.18
C HIS A 76 17.51 46.40 29.57
N THR A 77 18.82 46.14 29.60
CA THR A 77 19.36 44.91 29.02
C THR A 77 18.89 43.70 29.80
N TYR A 78 18.94 43.70 31.13
CA TYR A 78 18.50 42.56 31.93
C TYR A 78 17.01 42.27 31.77
N ILE A 79 16.15 43.28 31.96
CA ILE A 79 14.70 43.09 31.83
C ILE A 79 14.34 42.76 30.38
N HIS A 80 14.84 43.51 29.40
CA HIS A 80 14.51 43.25 28.01
C HIS A 80 15.04 41.89 27.58
N THR A 81 16.30 41.55 27.84
CA THR A 81 16.82 40.23 27.43
C THR A 81 16.13 39.11 28.18
N TYR A 82 15.97 39.19 29.51
CA TYR A 82 15.33 38.14 30.28
C TYR A 82 13.86 37.95 29.89
N ILE A 83 13.06 39.02 29.89
CA ILE A 83 11.63 38.92 29.55
C ILE A 83 11.48 38.54 28.08
N HIS A 84 12.18 39.19 27.15
CA HIS A 84 12.04 38.90 25.73
C HIS A 84 12.52 37.48 25.43
N THR A 85 13.70 37.07 25.89
CA THR A 85 14.20 35.72 25.60
C THR A 85 13.35 34.66 26.28
N TYR A 86 12.99 34.83 27.56
CA TYR A 86 12.18 33.84 28.27
C TYR A 86 10.78 33.71 27.67
N ILE A 87 10.07 34.83 27.47
CA ILE A 87 8.72 34.80 26.90
C ILE A 87 8.78 34.32 25.45
N HIS A 88 9.69 34.86 24.62
CA HIS A 88 9.79 34.45 23.23
C HIS A 88 10.17 32.97 23.11
N THR A 89 11.17 32.50 23.85
CA THR A 89 11.56 31.08 23.79
C THR A 89 10.46 30.19 24.35
N TYR A 90 9.84 30.52 25.49
CA TYR A 90 8.77 29.71 26.06
C TYR A 90 7.55 29.65 25.14
N ILE A 91 7.05 30.79 24.67
CA ILE A 91 5.89 30.84 23.77
C ILE A 91 6.23 30.18 22.44
N HIS A 92 7.37 30.50 21.82
CA HIS A 92 7.74 29.91 20.54
C HIS A 92 7.95 28.40 20.66
N THR A 93 8.70 27.93 21.66
CA THR A 93 8.93 26.49 21.83
C THR A 93 7.63 25.78 22.16
N TYR A 94 6.83 26.28 23.10
CA TYR A 94 5.57 25.65 23.50
C TYR A 94 4.58 25.61 22.34
N ILE A 95 4.30 26.74 21.68
CA ILE A 95 3.36 26.79 20.56
C ILE A 95 3.87 25.95 19.38
N HIS A 96 5.15 26.10 19.01
CA HIS A 96 5.70 25.37 17.88
C HIS A 96 5.73 23.87 18.15
N THR A 97 6.20 23.41 19.30
CA THR A 97 6.21 21.97 19.61
C THR A 97 4.79 21.43 19.78
N TYR A 98 3.95 22.11 20.57
CA TYR A 98 2.62 21.60 20.87
C TYR A 98 1.72 21.53 19.62
N ILE A 99 1.69 22.60 18.82
CA ILE A 99 0.84 22.66 17.64
C ILE A 99 1.48 21.91 16.47
N HIS A 100 2.74 22.20 16.15
CA HIS A 100 3.33 21.69 14.90
C HIS A 100 3.71 20.22 15.01
N THR A 101 4.42 19.82 16.08
CA THR A 101 4.88 18.43 16.22
C THR A 101 3.82 17.48 16.79
N SER A 102 3.04 17.91 17.79
CA SER A 102 2.11 17.00 18.48
C SER A 102 0.66 17.09 18.06
N TYR A 103 0.24 18.11 17.31
CA TYR A 103 -1.12 18.14 16.76
C TYR A 103 -1.09 17.90 15.25
N ILE A 104 -0.37 18.72 14.50
CA ILE A 104 -0.35 18.59 13.04
C ILE A 104 0.36 17.32 12.61
N HIS A 105 1.61 17.12 13.06
CA HIS A 105 2.39 15.99 12.55
C HIS A 105 1.80 14.66 13.02
N THR A 106 1.59 14.44 14.31
CA THR A 106 0.98 13.19 14.80
C THR A 106 -0.42 13.00 14.24
N TYR A 107 -1.37 13.93 14.42
CA TYR A 107 -2.76 13.69 14.02
C TYR A 107 -2.89 13.49 12.51
N ILE A 108 -2.32 14.39 11.70
CA ILE A 108 -2.44 14.30 10.24
C ILE A 108 -1.64 13.10 9.73
N HIS A 109 -0.40 12.90 10.17
CA HIS A 109 0.40 11.78 9.69
C HIS A 109 -0.19 10.45 10.14
N THR A 110 -0.57 10.28 11.40
CA THR A 110 -1.15 9.01 11.85
C THR A 110 -2.49 8.78 11.19
N TYR A 111 -3.37 9.78 11.11
CA TYR A 111 -4.69 9.59 10.52
C TYR A 111 -4.60 9.31 9.02
N ILE A 112 -3.87 10.12 8.25
CA ILE A 112 -3.73 9.91 6.80
C ILE A 112 -2.95 8.63 6.51
N HIS A 113 -1.83 8.37 7.20
CA HIS A 113 -1.05 7.17 6.96
C HIS A 113 -1.84 5.91 7.34
N THR A 114 -2.49 5.88 8.51
CA THR A 114 -3.30 4.71 8.90
C THR A 114 -4.47 4.52 7.97
N TYR A 115 -5.23 5.57 7.65
CA TYR A 115 -6.38 5.48 6.76
C TYR A 115 -5.99 5.05 5.34
N ILE A 116 -5.00 5.70 4.72
CA ILE A 116 -4.55 5.34 3.37
C ILE A 116 -3.94 3.94 3.37
N HIS A 117 -3.05 3.62 4.31
CA HIS A 117 -2.39 2.32 4.34
C HIS A 117 -3.38 1.19 4.60
N THR A 118 -4.25 1.29 5.61
CA THR A 118 -5.24 0.23 5.86
C THR A 118 -6.26 0.17 4.74
N TYR A 119 -6.85 1.29 4.33
CA TYR A 119 -7.92 1.26 3.35
C TYR A 119 -7.44 0.77 1.98
N ILE A 120 -6.33 1.31 1.47
CA ILE A 120 -5.81 0.94 0.15
C ILE A 120 -5.09 -0.40 0.19
N HIS A 121 -4.15 -0.59 1.12
CA HIS A 121 -3.28 -1.76 1.09
C HIS A 121 -4.01 -3.02 1.57
N THR A 122 -4.68 -2.96 2.73
CA THR A 122 -5.30 -4.16 3.30
C THR A 122 -6.66 -4.45 2.69
N THR A 123 -7.49 -3.44 2.47
CA THR A 123 -8.82 -3.67 1.89
C THR A 123 -8.72 -3.82 0.38
N TYR A 124 -8.24 -2.81 -0.33
CA TYR A 124 -8.33 -2.84 -1.79
C TYR A 124 -7.35 -3.83 -2.41
N ILE A 125 -6.05 -3.70 -2.14
CA ILE A 125 -5.05 -4.54 -2.79
C ILE A 125 -5.17 -5.99 -2.28
N HIS A 126 -5.09 -6.20 -0.97
CA HIS A 126 -5.06 -7.56 -0.46
C HIS A 126 -6.39 -8.28 -0.70
N THR A 127 -7.55 -7.72 -0.32
CA THR A 127 -8.79 -8.47 -0.55
C THR A 127 -9.13 -8.58 -2.02
N TYR A 128 -9.06 -7.51 -2.82
CA TYR A 128 -9.48 -7.59 -4.23
C TYR A 128 -8.55 -8.48 -5.04
N ILE A 129 -7.23 -8.28 -4.95
CA ILE A 129 -6.28 -9.07 -5.74
C ILE A 129 -6.24 -10.50 -5.23
N HIS A 130 -6.16 -10.73 -3.91
CA HIS A 130 -6.10 -12.09 -3.40
C HIS A 130 -7.41 -12.82 -3.67
N THR A 131 -8.58 -12.23 -3.41
CA THR A 131 -9.85 -12.92 -3.70
C THR A 131 -9.99 -13.14 -5.18
N TYR A 132 -9.81 -12.12 -6.03
CA TYR A 132 -9.99 -12.26 -7.47
C TYR A 132 -9.04 -13.30 -8.07
N ILE A 133 -7.74 -13.22 -7.77
CA ILE A 133 -6.75 -14.16 -8.29
C ILE A 133 -6.99 -15.55 -7.72
N HIS A 134 -7.19 -15.69 -6.41
CA HIS A 134 -7.42 -16.98 -5.79
C HIS A 134 -8.71 -17.61 -6.31
N THR A 135 -9.83 -16.88 -6.34
CA THR A 135 -11.08 -17.40 -6.87
C THR A 135 -10.94 -17.73 -8.33
N TYR A 136 -10.45 -16.81 -9.17
CA TYR A 136 -10.36 -17.05 -10.61
C TYR A 136 -9.45 -18.23 -10.94
N ILE A 137 -8.22 -18.25 -10.40
CA ILE A 137 -7.27 -19.32 -10.66
C ILE A 137 -7.77 -20.63 -10.05
N HIS A 138 -8.21 -20.64 -8.80
CA HIS A 138 -8.70 -21.87 -8.18
C HIS A 138 -9.94 -22.39 -8.88
N THR A 139 -10.94 -21.55 -9.19
CA THR A 139 -12.14 -22.01 -9.88
C THR A 139 -11.80 -22.44 -11.29
N TYR A 140 -10.99 -21.68 -12.04
CA TYR A 140 -10.66 -22.02 -13.42
C TYR A 140 -9.83 -23.31 -13.49
N ILE A 141 -8.75 -23.40 -12.73
CA ILE A 141 -7.89 -24.59 -12.71
C ILE A 141 -8.66 -25.78 -12.16
N HIS A 142 -9.34 -25.65 -11.03
CA HIS A 142 -10.08 -26.76 -10.46
C HIS A 142 -11.20 -27.20 -11.39
N THR A 143 -12.04 -26.28 -11.90
CA THR A 143 -13.13 -26.69 -12.79
C THR A 143 -12.60 -27.25 -14.09
N TYR A 144 -11.63 -26.61 -14.74
CA TYR A 144 -11.08 -27.09 -16.01
C TYR A 144 -10.39 -28.44 -15.85
N ILE A 145 -9.46 -28.57 -14.90
CA ILE A 145 -8.73 -29.82 -14.69
C ILE A 145 -9.68 -30.90 -14.20
N HIS A 146 -10.52 -30.63 -13.20
CA HIS A 146 -11.44 -31.63 -12.67
C HIS A 146 -12.43 -32.06 -13.75
N THR A 147 -13.10 -31.13 -14.44
CA THR A 147 -14.06 -31.50 -15.48
C THR A 147 -13.38 -32.18 -16.65
N TYR A 148 -12.26 -31.68 -17.15
CA TYR A 148 -11.56 -32.29 -18.28
C TYR A 148 -11.05 -33.69 -17.93
N ILE A 149 -10.32 -33.85 -16.83
CA ILE A 149 -9.78 -35.14 -16.41
C ILE A 149 -10.92 -36.09 -16.05
N HIS A 150 -11.88 -35.66 -15.24
CA HIS A 150 -12.99 -36.52 -14.85
C HIS A 150 -13.81 -36.93 -16.07
N THR A 151 -14.22 -35.99 -16.93
CA THR A 151 -15.01 -36.34 -18.12
C THR A 151 -14.21 -37.18 -19.09
N TYR A 152 -12.97 -36.83 -19.41
CA TYR A 152 -12.14 -37.59 -20.34
C TYR A 152 -11.85 -38.99 -19.83
N ILE A 153 -11.37 -39.13 -18.59
CA ILE A 153 -11.05 -40.44 -18.01
C ILE A 153 -12.33 -41.25 -17.82
N HIS A 154 -13.38 -40.67 -17.23
CA HIS A 154 -14.62 -41.40 -17.02
C HIS A 154 -15.24 -41.81 -18.35
N THR A 155 -15.37 -40.90 -19.32
CA THR A 155 -15.97 -41.25 -20.62
C THR A 155 -15.10 -42.24 -21.37
N TYR A 156 -13.79 -42.05 -21.43
CA TYR A 156 -12.88 -42.96 -22.14
C TYR A 156 -12.88 -44.36 -21.50
N ILE A 157 -12.66 -44.45 -20.19
CA ILE A 157 -12.65 -45.74 -19.49
C ILE A 157 -14.03 -46.39 -19.54
N HIS A 158 -15.09 -45.66 -19.20
CA HIS A 158 -16.43 -46.22 -19.20
C HIS A 158 -16.83 -46.65 -20.61
N THR A 159 -16.68 -45.81 -21.63
CA THR A 159 -17.05 -46.18 -23.01
C THR A 159 -16.17 -47.29 -23.53
N TYR A 160 -14.84 -47.22 -23.39
CA TYR A 160 -13.94 -48.26 -23.90
C TYR A 160 -14.17 -49.59 -23.21
N ILE A 161 -14.15 -49.63 -21.87
CA ILE A 161 -14.34 -50.88 -21.12
C ILE A 161 -15.76 -51.40 -21.32
N HIS A 162 -16.79 -50.56 -21.16
CA HIS A 162 -18.17 -51.02 -21.31
C HIS A 162 -18.42 -51.49 -22.74
N THR A 163 -18.08 -50.70 -23.76
CA THR A 163 -18.32 -51.11 -25.15
C THR A 163 -17.47 -52.31 -25.53
N TYR A 164 -16.17 -52.36 -25.20
CA TYR A 164 -15.32 -53.48 -25.55
C TYR A 164 -15.77 -54.76 -24.85
N ILE A 165 -15.94 -54.74 -23.52
CA ILE A 165 -16.35 -55.93 -22.76
C ILE A 165 -17.76 -56.33 -23.16
N HIS A 166 -18.72 -55.40 -23.19
CA HIS A 166 -20.09 -55.74 -23.53
C HIS A 166 -20.18 -56.23 -24.97
N THR A 167 -19.58 -55.55 -25.95
CA THR A 167 -19.67 -56.00 -27.35
C THR A 167 -18.91 -57.30 -27.54
N TYR A 168 -17.70 -57.46 -27.00
CA TYR A 168 -16.94 -58.68 -27.14
C TYR A 168 -17.64 -59.87 -26.48
N ILE A 169 -18.03 -59.74 -25.21
CA ILE A 169 -18.72 -60.83 -24.50
C ILE A 169 -20.08 -61.10 -25.14
N HIS A 170 -20.89 -60.07 -25.39
CA HIS A 170 -22.21 -60.27 -25.99
C HIS A 170 -22.09 -60.86 -27.38
N THR A 171 -21.26 -60.32 -28.27
CA THR A 171 -21.10 -60.86 -29.62
C THR A 171 -20.48 -62.24 -29.58
N TYR A 172 -19.43 -62.49 -28.81
CA TYR A 172 -18.80 -63.80 -28.73
C TYR A 172 -19.76 -64.85 -28.17
N ILE A 173 -20.35 -64.61 -27.00
CA ILE A 173 -21.28 -65.55 -26.37
C ILE A 173 -22.53 -65.71 -27.24
N HIS A 174 -23.16 -64.62 -27.67
CA HIS A 174 -24.37 -64.70 -28.49
C HIS A 174 -24.07 -65.38 -29.81
N THR A 175 -23.06 -64.95 -30.58
CA THR A 175 -22.75 -65.59 -31.87
C THR A 175 -22.30 -67.02 -31.68
N TYR A 176 -21.37 -67.32 -30.77
CA TYR A 176 -20.88 -68.69 -30.58
C TYR A 176 -22.01 -69.61 -30.11
N ILE A 177 -22.72 -69.27 -29.03
CA ILE A 177 -23.79 -70.11 -28.51
C ILE A 177 -24.95 -70.18 -29.49
N HIS A 178 -25.44 -69.04 -30.00
CA HIS A 178 -26.56 -69.04 -30.93
C HIS A 178 -26.19 -69.78 -32.21
N THR A 179 -25.06 -69.47 -32.86
CA THR A 179 -24.69 -70.17 -34.10
C THR A 179 -24.40 -71.62 -33.82
N TYR A 180 -23.66 -72.00 -32.79
CA TYR A 180 -23.36 -73.39 -32.49
C TYR A 180 -24.62 -74.18 -32.18
N ILE A 181 -25.43 -73.72 -31.22
CA ILE A 181 -26.67 -74.41 -30.85
C ILE A 181 -27.66 -74.42 -32.01
N HIS A 182 -27.91 -73.27 -32.64
CA HIS A 182 -28.86 -73.20 -33.75
C HIS A 182 -28.38 -74.03 -34.93
N THR A 183 -27.13 -73.90 -35.38
CA THR A 183 -26.63 -74.69 -36.50
C THR A 183 -26.59 -76.17 -36.15
N TYR A 184 -26.08 -76.55 -34.99
CA TYR A 184 -26.00 -77.96 -34.59
C TYR A 184 -27.40 -78.57 -34.47
N ILE A 185 -28.31 -77.98 -33.70
CA ILE A 185 -29.66 -78.51 -33.52
C ILE A 185 -30.42 -78.48 -34.85
N HIS A 186 -30.40 -77.37 -35.57
CA HIS A 186 -31.13 -77.25 -36.83
C HIS A 186 -30.58 -78.21 -37.88
N THR A 187 -29.27 -78.25 -38.14
CA THR A 187 -28.74 -79.18 -39.13
C THR A 187 -28.91 -80.62 -38.69
N TYR A 188 -28.52 -80.98 -37.47
CA TYR A 188 -28.56 -82.36 -37.02
C TYR A 188 -29.99 -82.92 -36.96
N ILE A 189 -30.92 -82.18 -36.34
CA ILE A 189 -32.30 -82.66 -36.18
C ILE A 189 -33.08 -82.47 -37.48
N HIS A 190 -33.09 -81.27 -38.06
CA HIS A 190 -33.97 -80.99 -39.19
C HIS A 190 -33.46 -81.64 -40.49
N THR A 191 -32.18 -81.47 -40.81
CA THR A 191 -31.67 -81.95 -42.10
C THR A 191 -31.28 -83.43 -42.04
N THR A 192 -30.56 -83.86 -41.02
CA THR A 192 -30.12 -85.25 -40.95
C THR A 192 -31.26 -86.15 -40.46
N TYR A 193 -31.79 -85.91 -39.27
CA TYR A 193 -32.78 -86.83 -38.72
C TYR A 193 -34.12 -86.74 -39.44
N ILE A 194 -34.78 -85.60 -39.46
CA ILE A 194 -36.11 -85.49 -40.06
C ILE A 194 -36.02 -85.66 -41.58
N HIS A 195 -35.24 -84.85 -42.27
CA HIS A 195 -35.22 -84.90 -43.72
C HIS A 195 -34.60 -86.19 -44.23
N THR A 196 -33.35 -86.56 -43.88
CA THR A 196 -32.82 -87.80 -44.45
C THR A 196 -33.54 -89.04 -43.91
N TYR A 197 -33.74 -89.22 -42.61
CA TYR A 197 -34.36 -90.47 -42.13
C TYR A 197 -35.82 -90.58 -42.56
N ILE A 198 -36.66 -89.59 -42.27
CA ILE A 198 -38.10 -89.70 -42.59
C ILE A 198 -38.30 -89.64 -44.09
N HIS A 199 -37.71 -88.67 -44.80
CA HIS A 199 -37.94 -88.57 -46.23
C HIS A 199 -37.35 -89.75 -46.97
N THR A 200 -36.08 -90.12 -46.75
CA THR A 200 -35.52 -91.26 -47.50
C THR A 200 -36.17 -92.56 -47.07
N TYR A 201 -36.39 -92.83 -45.78
CA TYR A 201 -37.01 -94.09 -45.36
C TYR A 201 -38.44 -94.20 -45.87
N ILE A 202 -39.30 -93.20 -45.64
CA ILE A 202 -40.69 -93.25 -46.09
C ILE A 202 -40.76 -93.20 -47.61
N HIS A 203 -40.03 -92.30 -48.27
CA HIS A 203 -40.06 -92.21 -49.72
C HIS A 203 -39.51 -93.47 -50.35
N THR A 204 -38.32 -93.95 -49.97
CA THR A 204 -37.78 -95.18 -50.57
C THR A 204 -38.64 -96.37 -50.21
N TYR A 205 -39.08 -96.56 -48.96
CA TYR A 205 -39.91 -97.70 -48.59
C TYR A 205 -41.25 -97.69 -49.32
N ILE A 206 -42.00 -96.59 -49.26
CA ILE A 206 -43.30 -96.49 -49.93
C ILE A 206 -43.13 -96.52 -51.45
N HIS A 207 -42.23 -95.72 -52.02
CA HIS A 207 -42.03 -95.69 -53.47
C HIS A 207 -41.54 -97.04 -53.97
N THR A 208 -40.50 -97.64 -53.38
CA THR A 208 -40.02 -98.95 -53.84
C THR A 208 -41.06 -100.02 -53.60
N TYR A 209 -41.71 -100.08 -52.44
CA TYR A 209 -42.72 -101.10 -52.15
C TYR A 209 -43.92 -100.97 -53.09
N ILE A 210 -44.52 -99.78 -53.21
CA ILE A 210 -45.68 -99.58 -54.08
C ILE A 210 -45.27 -99.74 -55.55
N HIS A 211 -44.17 -99.14 -55.99
CA HIS A 211 -43.73 -99.27 -57.38
C HIS A 211 -43.39 -100.72 -57.71
N THR A 212 -42.60 -101.42 -56.89
CA THR A 212 -42.26 -102.82 -57.16
C THR A 212 -43.48 -103.71 -57.06
N TYR A 213 -44.32 -103.55 -56.05
CA TYR A 213 -45.53 -104.36 -55.89
C TYR A 213 -46.52 -104.15 -57.04
N ILE A 214 -46.87 -102.90 -57.38
CA ILE A 214 -47.79 -102.61 -58.49
C ILE A 214 -47.17 -103.02 -59.82
N HIS A 215 -45.90 -102.67 -60.08
CA HIS A 215 -45.25 -103.01 -61.34
C HIS A 215 -45.11 -104.53 -61.51
N THR A 216 -44.65 -105.24 -60.48
CA THR A 216 -44.55 -106.72 -60.54
C THR A 216 -45.91 -107.36 -60.62
N PHE A 217 -46.90 -106.93 -59.84
CA PHE A 217 -48.26 -107.47 -59.89
C PHE A 217 -48.90 -107.26 -61.26
N ILE A 218 -48.89 -106.04 -61.80
CA ILE A 218 -49.46 -105.76 -63.12
C ILE A 218 -48.69 -106.52 -64.20
N HIS A 219 -47.36 -106.49 -64.19
CA HIS A 219 -46.54 -107.14 -65.22
C HIS A 219 -46.67 -108.66 -65.18
N THR A 220 -46.67 -109.28 -64.00
CA THR A 220 -46.87 -110.73 -63.86
C THR A 220 -48.31 -111.12 -64.20
N TYR A 221 -49.31 -110.35 -63.77
CA TYR A 221 -50.71 -110.63 -64.07
C TYR A 221 -51.00 -110.49 -65.58
N THR A 222 -50.56 -109.42 -66.24
CA THR A 222 -50.69 -109.28 -67.69
C THR A 222 -49.93 -110.35 -68.46
N ARG A 223 -48.69 -110.66 -68.06
CA ARG A 223 -47.89 -111.72 -68.71
C ARG A 223 -48.50 -113.10 -68.53
N THR A 224 -48.96 -113.45 -67.33
CA THR A 224 -49.60 -114.75 -67.06
C THR A 224 -50.95 -114.85 -67.76
N TYR A 225 -51.77 -113.81 -67.71
CA TYR A 225 -53.05 -113.76 -68.42
C TYR A 225 -52.86 -113.92 -69.94
N ALA A 226 -51.90 -113.20 -70.54
CA ALA A 226 -51.55 -113.33 -71.95
C ALA A 226 -51.04 -114.74 -72.31
N LEU A 227 -50.19 -115.34 -71.47
CA LEU A 227 -49.68 -116.71 -71.66
C LEU A 227 -50.78 -117.76 -71.52
N THR A 228 -51.71 -117.61 -70.57
CA THR A 228 -52.85 -118.51 -70.41
C THR A 228 -53.84 -118.38 -71.56
N HIS A 229 -54.14 -117.15 -72.01
CA HIS A 229 -55.06 -116.92 -73.13
C HIS A 229 -54.48 -117.47 -74.45
N ALA A 230 -53.16 -117.34 -74.66
CA ALA A 230 -52.47 -117.94 -75.80
C ALA A 230 -52.46 -119.49 -75.74
N ARG A 231 -52.31 -120.09 -74.55
CA ARG A 231 -52.37 -121.55 -74.37
C ARG A 231 -53.76 -122.13 -74.56
N THR A 232 -54.81 -121.44 -74.13
CA THR A 232 -56.19 -121.89 -74.34
C THR A 232 -56.59 -121.81 -75.81
N HIS A 233 -56.13 -120.80 -76.55
CA HIS A 233 -56.42 -120.69 -77.99
C HIS A 233 -55.72 -121.76 -78.84
N THR A 234 -54.58 -122.29 -78.39
CA THR A 234 -53.81 -123.31 -79.11
C THR A 234 -54.27 -124.74 -78.83
N GLN A 235 -55.02 -125.00 -77.76
CA GLN A 235 -55.59 -126.33 -77.47
C GLN A 235 -57.01 -126.56 -78.02
N THR A 236 -57.69 -125.51 -78.49
CA THR A 236 -59.03 -125.62 -79.11
C THR A 236 -59.03 -125.63 -80.64
N SER A 237 -57.85 -125.70 -81.29
CA SER A 237 -57.73 -125.76 -82.75
C SER A 237 -56.95 -126.98 -83.26
N HIS A 238 -56.93 -128.08 -82.50
CA HIS A 238 -56.47 -129.38 -82.95
C HIS A 238 -57.63 -130.36 -83.09
#